data_AF-A0A378YFY6-F1
#
_entry.id   AF-A0A378YFY6-F1
#
_cell.length_a   1.000
_cell.length_b   1.000
_cell.length_c   1.000
_cell.angle_alpha   90.00
_cell.angle_beta   90.00
_cell.angle_gamma   90.00
#
_symmetry.space_group_name_H-M   'P 1'
#
loop_
_entity.id
_entity.type
_entity.pdbx_description
1 polymer ?
#
loop_
_entity_poly.entity_id
_entity_poly.type
_entity_poly.pdbx_seq_one_letter_code
_entity_poly.pdbx_strand_id
1 'polypeptide(L)'
;MGTTDAEIEVARRAVRNLLAFYGSTPAYRPVLEVEGRAGLQPELNALSKQGRWPEMAARIDGDLVDAIAVSGTPAACAATIRERFGDTISRVCCYFPGYPVTDAAIAELAAALRGGAVSRS
;
A
#
# COMPACT_ATOMS: atom_id res chain seq x y z
N MET A 1 2.84 -4.48 -6.32
CA MET A 1 3.48 -4.18 -7.62
C MET A 1 3.16 -5.30 -8.60
N GLY A 2 3.19 -5.03 -9.89
CA GLY A 2 2.95 -6.00 -10.97
C GLY A 2 3.53 -5.49 -12.28
N THR A 3 3.73 -6.36 -13.25
CA THR A 3 4.27 -6.01 -14.58
C THR A 3 3.19 -5.64 -15.60
N THR A 4 1.92 -5.91 -15.26
CA THR A 4 0.75 -5.51 -16.05
C THR A 4 -0.27 -4.77 -15.19
N ASP A 5 -1.15 -3.99 -15.83
CA ASP A 5 -2.24 -3.29 -15.14
C ASP A 5 -3.18 -4.25 -14.40
N ALA A 6 -3.42 -5.43 -14.98
CA ALA A 6 -4.24 -6.47 -14.35
C ALA A 6 -3.60 -6.99 -13.05
N GLU A 7 -2.30 -7.26 -13.06
CA GLU A 7 -1.54 -7.66 -11.87
C GLU A 7 -1.52 -6.55 -10.81
N ILE A 8 -1.31 -5.31 -11.23
CA ILE A 8 -1.33 -4.14 -10.35
C ILE A 8 -2.71 -4.02 -9.67
N GLU A 9 -3.80 -4.19 -10.40
CA GLU A 9 -5.15 -4.10 -9.82
C GLU A 9 -5.47 -5.28 -8.89
N VAL A 10 -4.95 -6.49 -9.15
CA VAL A 10 -5.05 -7.60 -8.18
C VAL A 10 -4.31 -7.25 -6.89
N ALA A 11 -3.08 -6.72 -6.98
CA ALA A 11 -2.33 -6.28 -5.81
C ALA A 11 -3.05 -5.15 -5.04
N ARG A 12 -3.63 -4.17 -5.74
CA ARG A 12 -4.41 -3.08 -5.13
C ARG A 12 -5.65 -3.59 -4.42
N ARG A 13 -6.36 -4.59 -4.98
CA ARG A 13 -7.48 -5.26 -4.30
C ARG A 13 -7.06 -5.92 -2.99
N ALA A 14 -5.90 -6.58 -2.95
CA ALA A 14 -5.38 -7.16 -1.72
C ALA A 14 -5.05 -6.10 -0.65
N VAL A 15 -4.49 -4.96 -1.07
CA VAL A 15 -4.27 -3.81 -0.18
C VAL A 15 -5.57 -3.24 0.36
N ARG A 16 -6.61 -3.06 -0.47
CA ARG A 16 -7.94 -2.60 0.00
C ARG A 16 -8.50 -3.49 1.10
N ASN A 17 -8.41 -4.81 0.93
CA ASN A 17 -8.85 -5.76 1.95
C ASN A 17 -8.07 -5.59 3.26
N LEU A 18 -6.74 -5.43 3.19
CA LEU A 18 -5.90 -5.24 4.37
C LEU A 18 -6.20 -3.91 5.08
N LEU A 19 -6.29 -2.81 4.34
CA LEU A 19 -6.61 -1.49 4.88
C LEU A 19 -7.99 -1.47 5.52
N ALA A 20 -8.97 -2.15 4.92
CA ALA A 20 -10.31 -2.27 5.50
C ALA A 20 -10.28 -3.05 6.82
N PHE A 21 -9.50 -4.13 6.88
CA PHE A 21 -9.30 -4.90 8.12
C PHE A 21 -8.61 -4.07 9.21
N TYR A 22 -7.46 -3.45 8.91
CA TYR A 22 -6.75 -2.59 9.86
C TYR A 22 -7.61 -1.41 10.30
N GLY A 23 -8.23 -0.73 9.35
CA GLY A 23 -9.15 0.39 9.55
C GLY A 23 -10.39 0.04 10.39
N SER A 24 -10.75 -1.24 10.52
CA SER A 24 -11.84 -1.67 11.41
C SER A 24 -11.44 -1.67 12.91
N THR A 25 -10.14 -1.59 13.22
CA THR A 25 -9.63 -1.61 14.60
C THR A 25 -9.48 -0.19 15.16
N PRO A 26 -9.71 0.05 16.46
CA PRO A 26 -9.53 1.38 17.06
C PRO A 26 -8.12 1.95 16.90
N ALA A 27 -7.10 1.08 16.91
CA ALA A 27 -5.69 1.48 16.85
C ALA A 27 -5.29 2.11 15.50
N TYR A 28 -6.03 1.83 14.42
CA TYR A 28 -5.72 2.38 13.09
C TYR A 28 -6.40 3.73 12.82
N ARG A 29 -7.30 4.18 13.70
CA ARG A 29 -8.02 5.45 13.55
C ARG A 29 -7.09 6.65 13.33
N PRO A 30 -5.95 6.81 14.05
CA PRO A 30 -5.06 7.94 13.83
C PRO A 30 -4.48 8.00 12.41
N VAL A 31 -4.24 6.84 11.77
CA VAL A 31 -3.78 6.78 10.37
C VAL A 31 -4.86 7.31 9.43
N LEU A 32 -6.12 6.90 9.64
CA LEU A 32 -7.24 7.42 8.85
C LEU A 32 -7.49 8.91 9.10
N GLU A 33 -7.20 9.41 10.30
CA GLU A 33 -7.35 10.83 10.65
C GLU A 33 -6.35 11.73 9.91
N VAL A 34 -5.10 11.29 9.75
CA VAL A 34 -4.09 11.99 8.93
C VAL A 34 -4.59 12.20 7.50
N GLU A 35 -5.34 11.23 6.97
CA GLU A 35 -5.96 11.30 5.64
C GLU A 35 -7.35 11.95 5.62
N GLY A 36 -7.79 12.57 6.73
CA GLY A 36 -9.11 13.22 6.84
C GLY A 36 -10.30 12.25 6.84
N ARG A 37 -10.07 10.97 7.11
CA ARG A 37 -11.02 9.84 6.94
C ARG A 37 -11.33 9.10 8.24
N ALA A 38 -11.15 9.74 9.40
CA ALA A 38 -11.40 9.13 10.72
C ALA A 38 -12.81 8.52 10.86
N GLY A 39 -13.81 9.06 10.15
CA GLY A 39 -15.18 8.54 10.12
C GLY A 39 -15.33 7.14 9.50
N LEU A 40 -14.35 6.64 8.73
CA LEU A 40 -14.38 5.29 8.18
C LEU A 40 -14.24 4.20 9.26
N GLN A 41 -13.53 4.49 10.36
CA GLN A 41 -13.25 3.48 11.39
C GLN A 41 -14.52 2.88 12.02
N PRO A 42 -15.49 3.67 12.55
CA PRO A 42 -16.70 3.11 13.14
C PRO A 42 -17.53 2.32 12.12
N GLU A 43 -17.50 2.74 10.85
CA GLU A 43 -18.21 2.06 9.76
C GLU A 43 -17.59 0.69 9.44
N LEU A 44 -16.27 0.65 9.24
CA LEU A 44 -15.51 -0.58 9.00
C LEU A 44 -15.61 -1.54 10.20
N ASN A 45 -15.63 -1.02 11.43
CA ASN A 45 -15.83 -1.83 12.64
C ASN A 45 -17.21 -2.49 12.69
N ALA A 46 -18.26 -1.78 12.28
CA ALA A 46 -19.61 -2.33 12.24
C ALA A 46 -19.71 -3.43 11.17
N LEU A 47 -19.17 -3.18 9.98
CA LEU A 47 -19.17 -4.16 8.88
C LEU A 47 -18.34 -5.41 9.19
N SER A 48 -17.20 -5.27 9.89
CA SER A 48 -16.37 -6.43 10.25
C SER A 48 -17.06 -7.37 11.22
N LYS A 49 -17.77 -6.83 12.21
CA LYS A 49 -18.61 -7.61 13.16
C LYS A 49 -19.76 -8.33 12.48
N GLN A 50 -20.21 -7.83 11.33
CA GLN A 50 -21.24 -8.44 10.49
C GLN A 50 -20.67 -9.44 9.45
N GLY A 51 -19.34 -9.59 9.37
CA GLY A 51 -18.68 -10.43 8.37
C GLY A 51 -18.80 -9.92 6.93
N ARG A 52 -19.12 -8.63 6.73
CA ARG A 52 -19.39 -8.01 5.42
C ARG A 52 -18.09 -7.56 4.72
N TRP A 53 -17.16 -8.50 4.54
CA TRP A 53 -15.82 -8.22 4.01
C TRP A 53 -15.78 -7.53 2.64
N PRO A 54 -16.59 -7.93 1.63
CA PRO A 54 -16.58 -7.25 0.33
C PRO A 54 -16.98 -5.77 0.44
N GLU A 55 -17.91 -5.47 1.35
CA GLU A 55 -18.39 -4.10 1.55
C GLU A 55 -17.37 -3.26 2.30
N MET A 56 -16.64 -3.85 3.25
CA MET A 56 -15.53 -3.18 3.90
C MET A 56 -14.47 -2.74 2.88
N ALA A 57 -14.08 -3.65 1.99
CA ALA A 57 -13.09 -3.36 0.95
C ALA A 57 -13.58 -2.26 -0.02
N ALA A 58 -14.88 -2.22 -0.32
CA ALA A 58 -15.48 -1.20 -1.18
C ALA A 58 -15.48 0.21 -0.56
N ARG A 59 -15.27 0.36 0.76
CA ARG A 59 -15.08 1.66 1.41
C ARG A 59 -13.66 2.22 1.28
N ILE A 60 -12.73 1.41 0.77
CA ILE A 60 -11.36 1.82 0.51
C ILE A 60 -11.25 2.20 -0.97
N ASP A 61 -11.26 3.51 -1.24
CA ASP A 61 -11.11 4.04 -2.58
C ASP A 61 -9.64 4.05 -3.05
N GLY A 62 -9.43 4.46 -4.30
CA GLY A 62 -8.08 4.57 -4.89
C GLY A 62 -7.19 5.56 -4.16
N ASP A 63 -7.74 6.72 -3.80
CA ASP A 63 -6.98 7.80 -3.16
C ASP A 63 -6.40 7.37 -1.81
N LEU A 64 -7.18 6.66 -0.98
CA LEU A 64 -6.67 6.12 0.29
C LEU A 64 -5.62 5.02 0.06
N VAL A 65 -5.78 4.20 -0.98
CA VAL A 65 -4.74 3.23 -1.36
C VAL A 65 -3.45 3.95 -1.76
N ASP A 66 -3.54 5.01 -2.55
CA ASP A 66 -2.38 5.75 -3.08
C ASP A 66 -1.69 6.59 -2.00
N ALA A 67 -2.44 7.06 -1.00
CA ALA A 67 -1.87 7.72 0.17
C ALA A 67 -1.01 6.75 1.00
N ILE A 68 -1.55 5.56 1.31
CA ILE A 68 -0.94 4.63 2.27
C ILE A 68 0.04 3.64 1.63
N ALA A 69 -0.18 3.22 0.39
CA ALA A 69 0.59 2.18 -0.28
C ALA A 69 1.27 2.70 -1.55
N VAL A 70 2.34 2.00 -1.96
CA VAL A 70 3.00 2.20 -3.25
C VAL A 70 2.60 1.06 -4.18
N SER A 71 2.14 1.40 -5.39
CA SER A 71 1.72 0.42 -6.39
C SER A 71 2.13 0.87 -7.80
N GLY A 72 2.27 -0.09 -8.71
CA GLY A 72 2.84 0.12 -10.05
C GLY A 72 3.76 -1.03 -10.46
N THR A 73 4.54 -0.80 -11.52
CA THR A 73 5.66 -1.66 -11.91
C THR A 73 6.79 -1.59 -10.88
N PRO A 74 7.72 -2.56 -10.84
CA PRO A 74 8.86 -2.49 -9.92
C PRO A 74 9.64 -1.19 -10.04
N ALA A 75 9.89 -0.71 -11.27
CA ALA A 75 10.54 0.56 -11.53
C ALA A 75 9.71 1.77 -11.03
N ALA A 76 8.39 1.79 -11.29
CA ALA A 76 7.52 2.86 -10.80
C ALA A 76 7.46 2.90 -9.27
N CYS A 77 7.35 1.73 -8.62
CA CYS A 77 7.39 1.64 -7.17
C CYS A 77 8.72 2.15 -6.60
N ALA A 78 9.87 1.82 -7.22
CA ALA A 78 11.17 2.36 -6.82
C ALA A 78 11.22 3.89 -6.94
N ALA A 79 10.68 4.45 -8.02
CA ALA A 79 10.62 5.89 -8.23
C ALA A 79 9.79 6.59 -7.15
N THR A 80 8.56 6.11 -6.87
CA THR A 80 7.70 6.66 -5.82
C THR A 80 8.33 6.56 -4.43
N ILE A 81 8.99 5.44 -4.11
CA ILE A 81 9.69 5.28 -2.82
C ILE A 81 10.80 6.32 -2.67
N ARG A 82 11.58 6.57 -3.73
CA ARG A 82 12.64 7.59 -3.71
C ARG A 82 12.07 9.00 -3.57
N GLU A 83 11.03 9.32 -4.33
CA GLU A 83 10.37 10.62 -4.27
C GLU A 83 9.86 10.92 -2.86
N ARG A 84 9.22 9.93 -2.22
CA ARG A 84 8.65 10.12 -0.87
C ARG A 84 9.71 10.13 0.24
N PHE A 85 10.78 9.34 0.11
CA PHE A 85 11.63 9.02 1.27
C PHE A 85 13.14 9.02 1.00
N GLY A 86 13.60 9.26 -0.23
CA GLY A 86 14.98 9.06 -0.66
C GLY A 86 16.04 9.78 0.18
N ASP A 87 15.68 10.93 0.74
CA ASP A 87 16.59 11.76 1.54
C ASP A 87 16.48 11.52 3.05
N THR A 88 15.53 10.70 3.51
CA THR A 88 15.18 10.56 4.94
C THR A 88 15.37 9.17 5.50
N ILE A 89 15.39 8.13 4.67
CA ILE A 89 15.51 6.74 5.13
C ILE A 89 16.67 6.00 4.45
N SER A 90 17.34 5.14 5.21
CA SER A 90 18.45 4.31 4.70
C SER A 90 18.04 2.86 4.42
N ARG A 91 16.83 2.46 4.82
CA ARG A 91 16.32 1.09 4.68
C ARG A 91 14.84 1.10 4.35
N VAL A 92 14.45 0.23 3.42
CA VAL A 92 13.06 -0.02 3.03
C VAL A 92 12.75 -1.49 3.23
N CYS A 93 11.64 -1.79 3.91
CA CYS A 93 11.07 -3.13 3.97
C CYS A 93 9.81 -3.14 3.11
N CYS A 94 9.77 -4.01 2.09
CA CYS A 94 8.60 -4.13 1.22
C CYS A 94 7.74 -5.29 1.70
N TYR A 95 6.46 -5.01 1.92
CA TYR A 95 5.45 -6.00 2.33
C TYR A 95 4.41 -6.15 1.22
N PHE A 96 4.13 -7.40 0.83
CA PHE A 96 3.25 -7.74 -0.29
C PHE A 96 2.04 -8.57 0.18
N PRO A 97 1.04 -7.93 0.81
CA PRO A 97 -0.11 -8.64 1.36
C PRO A 97 -1.02 -9.20 0.26
N GLY A 98 -1.42 -10.46 0.40
CA GLY A 98 -2.51 -11.06 -0.39
C GLY A 98 -2.29 -11.13 -1.91
N TYR A 99 -1.06 -10.92 -2.38
CA TYR A 99 -0.68 -11.03 -3.78
C TYR A 99 0.73 -11.64 -3.90
N PRO A 100 0.90 -12.76 -4.63
CA PRO A 100 2.21 -13.35 -4.83
C PRO A 100 3.00 -12.52 -5.84
N VAL A 101 4.09 -11.92 -5.36
CA VAL A 101 5.06 -11.22 -6.21
C VAL A 101 6.13 -12.20 -6.65
N THR A 102 6.55 -12.14 -7.91
CA THR A 102 7.62 -12.99 -8.43
C THR A 102 8.99 -12.54 -7.94
N ASP A 103 9.91 -13.48 -7.78
CA ASP A 103 11.31 -13.17 -7.42
C ASP A 103 11.97 -12.22 -8.42
N ALA A 104 11.62 -12.31 -9.70
CA ALA A 104 12.08 -11.40 -10.75
C ALA A 104 11.64 -9.95 -10.49
N ALA A 105 10.37 -9.73 -10.14
CA ALA A 105 9.86 -8.40 -9.81
C ALA A 105 10.49 -7.85 -8.53
N ILE A 106 10.75 -8.71 -7.53
CA ILE A 106 11.47 -8.32 -6.30
C ILE A 106 12.91 -7.92 -6.62
N ALA A 107 13.60 -8.70 -7.46
CA ALA A 107 14.96 -8.41 -7.89
C ALA A 107 15.04 -7.08 -8.67
N GLU A 108 14.07 -6.84 -9.57
CA GLU A 108 13.95 -5.60 -10.33
C GLU A 108 13.70 -4.40 -9.41
N LEU A 109 12.77 -4.48 -8.45
CA LEU A 109 12.54 -3.41 -7.46
C LEU A 109 13.82 -3.12 -6.66
N ALA A 110 14.53 -4.17 -6.23
CA ALA A 110 15.73 -4.04 -5.43
C ALA A 110 16.89 -3.41 -6.21
N ALA A 111 17.08 -3.78 -7.49
CA ALA A 111 18.02 -3.12 -8.39
C ALA A 111 17.57 -1.66 -8.64
N ALA A 112 16.28 -1.50 -8.91
CA ALA A 112 15.44 -0.30 -8.89
C ALA A 112 15.87 0.72 -7.84
N LEU A 113 15.93 0.29 -6.58
CA LEU A 113 16.22 1.07 -5.39
C LEU A 113 17.73 1.27 -5.13
N ARG A 114 18.60 0.40 -5.63
CA ARG A 114 20.07 0.58 -5.51
C ARG A 114 20.68 1.46 -6.60
N GLY A 115 20.13 1.46 -7.82
CA GLY A 115 20.73 2.10 -8.99
C GLY A 115 20.72 3.64 -8.99
N GLY A 116 19.83 4.26 -8.23
CA GLY A 116 19.85 5.70 -7.93
C GLY A 116 20.75 5.93 -6.71
N ALA A 117 22.05 6.04 -6.93
CA ALA A 117 22.99 6.43 -5.90
C ALA A 117 22.75 7.90 -5.54
N VAL A 118 22.52 8.11 -4.25
CA VAL A 118 22.60 9.40 -3.55
C VAL A 118 23.97 10.02 -3.83
N SER A 119 23.99 11.23 -4.38
CA SER A 119 25.17 12.06 -4.37
C SER A 119 25.45 12.39 -2.89
N ARG A 120 26.44 11.72 -2.30
CA ARG A 120 26.90 12.05 -0.95
C ARG A 120 27.67 13.37 -1.05
N SER A 121 27.12 14.44 -0.48
CA SER A 121 27.89 15.66 -0.13
C SER A 121 28.76 15.40 1.08
#